data_AF-A0A0S3SGV6-F1
#
_entry.id   AF-A0A0S3SGV6-F1
#
_cell.length_a   1.000
_cell.length_b   1.000
_cell.length_c   1.000
_cell.angle_alpha   90.00
_cell.angle_beta   90.00
_cell.angle_gamma   90.00
#
_symmetry.space_group_name_H-M   'P 1'
#
loop_
_entity.id
_entity.type
_entity.pdbx_description
1 polymer ?
#
loop_
_entity_poly.entity_id
_entity_poly.type
_entity_poly.pdbx_seq_one_letter_code
_entity_poly.pdbx_strand_id
1 'polypeptide(L)'
;MAPTGKLSGFRREGSDWFCNGGLPSDITVSIEGVTFHLHKFPLVSKSGKFAKANDESKDTDKKTLKMVLEEFPGGPDTFLIAAKFCYGYRVELTARNVVSVHCAAEYLEMTDEFGEGNLLSKSESFFHRNTLRNWKDCILALQSSESVLPRAEKLQLVGKCLNALSMMVCTDPSLFGWPMMMYWEFSEPWWKHSLEWHQHWCQDSELRI
;
A
#
# COMPACT_ATOMS: atom_id res chain seq x y z
N MET A 1 27.09 -20.34 -22.06
CA MET A 1 26.22 -20.48 -20.87
C MET A 1 26.49 -19.29 -19.97
N ALA A 2 25.50 -18.42 -19.73
CA ALA A 2 25.65 -17.35 -18.75
C ALA A 2 25.80 -17.99 -17.35
N PRO A 3 26.64 -17.46 -16.46
CA PRO A 3 26.73 -18.00 -15.11
C PRO A 3 25.38 -17.80 -14.43
N THR A 4 24.85 -18.87 -13.85
CA THR A 4 23.69 -18.83 -12.95
C THR A 4 23.99 -17.84 -11.84
N GLY A 5 23.41 -16.64 -11.95
CA GLY A 5 23.64 -15.55 -11.03
C GLY A 5 23.36 -16.00 -9.60
N LYS A 6 24.39 -15.97 -8.76
CA LYS A 6 24.24 -16.14 -7.32
C LYS A 6 23.35 -14.99 -6.85
N LEU A 7 22.10 -15.28 -6.46
CA LEU A 7 21.18 -14.25 -5.98
C LEU A 7 21.87 -13.45 -4.85
N SER A 8 22.08 -12.16 -5.08
CA SER A 8 22.81 -11.26 -4.20
C SER A 8 22.06 -11.03 -2.90
N GLY A 9 22.36 -11.83 -1.86
CA GLY A 9 21.63 -11.78 -0.59
C GLY A 9 21.74 -10.41 0.11
N PHE A 10 20.62 -9.95 0.68
CA PHE A 10 20.59 -8.80 1.59
C PHE A 10 21.01 -9.25 3.00
N ARG A 11 21.98 -8.56 3.59
CA ARG A 11 22.47 -8.77 4.96
C ARG A 11 22.25 -7.52 5.77
N ARG A 12 21.88 -7.67 7.04
CA ARG A 12 21.81 -6.57 8.02
C ARG A 12 22.99 -6.64 8.98
N GLU A 13 23.62 -5.49 9.24
CA GLU A 13 24.66 -5.29 10.26
C GLU A 13 24.29 -4.02 11.04
N GLY A 14 23.73 -4.18 12.24
CA GLY A 14 23.22 -3.05 13.02
C GLY A 14 22.06 -2.31 12.32
N SER A 15 22.25 -1.02 12.07
CA SER A 15 21.34 -0.13 11.32
C SER A 15 21.56 -0.17 9.81
N ASP A 16 22.50 -0.98 9.33
CA ASP A 16 22.92 -0.97 7.94
C ASP A 16 22.47 -2.24 7.22
N TRP A 17 22.02 -2.07 5.98
CA TRP A 17 21.69 -3.14 5.05
C TRP A 17 22.69 -3.14 3.90
N PHE A 18 23.24 -4.31 3.60
CA PHE A 18 24.18 -4.52 2.51
C PHE A 18 23.61 -5.52 1.52
N CYS A 19 23.81 -5.28 0.22
CA CYS A 19 23.54 -6.26 -0.81
C CYS A 19 24.85 -6.95 -1.23
N ASN A 20 24.93 -8.27 -1.05
CA ASN A 20 26.11 -9.05 -1.42
C ASN A 20 26.17 -9.28 -2.95
N GLY A 21 26.67 -8.29 -3.69
CA GLY A 21 26.81 -8.34 -5.15
C GLY A 21 28.20 -8.75 -5.64
N GLY A 22 29.18 -8.95 -4.74
CA GLY A 22 30.59 -9.14 -5.12
C GLY A 22 31.26 -7.89 -5.68
N LEU A 23 30.55 -6.76 -5.68
CA LEU A 23 31.01 -5.44 -6.09
C LEU A 23 30.80 -4.44 -4.95
N PRO A 24 31.59 -3.36 -4.88
CA PRO A 24 31.34 -2.27 -3.94
C PRO A 24 30.03 -1.55 -4.25
N SER A 25 29.33 -1.09 -3.21
CA SER A 25 28.15 -0.25 -3.34
C SER A 25 28.48 1.10 -3.97
N ASP A 26 27.68 1.52 -4.95
CA ASP A 26 27.79 2.81 -5.65
C ASP A 26 26.62 3.74 -5.33
N ILE A 27 25.66 3.30 -4.50
CA ILE A 27 24.59 4.14 -3.93
C ILE A 27 24.32 3.78 -2.47
N THR A 28 24.10 4.81 -1.65
CA THR A 28 23.66 4.70 -0.26
C THR A 28 22.33 5.44 -0.09
N VAL A 29 21.33 4.75 0.46
CA VAL A 29 20.00 5.33 0.74
C VAL A 29 19.75 5.30 2.24
N SER A 30 19.43 6.45 2.85
CA SER A 30 19.11 6.56 4.28
C SER A 30 17.64 6.87 4.51
N ILE A 31 17.02 6.13 5.43
CA ILE A 31 15.60 6.21 5.79
C ILE A 31 15.50 6.04 7.30
N GLU A 32 15.02 7.03 8.03
CA GLU A 32 14.76 6.93 9.49
C GLU A 32 15.94 6.35 10.30
N GLY A 33 17.18 6.75 9.96
CA GLY A 33 18.39 6.26 10.63
C GLY A 33 18.87 4.86 10.21
N VAL A 34 18.15 4.18 9.31
CA VAL A 34 18.59 2.95 8.66
C VAL A 34 19.24 3.28 7.32
N THR A 35 20.39 2.66 7.03
CA THR A 35 21.17 2.93 5.82
C THR A 35 21.29 1.71 4.94
N PHE A 36 21.01 1.86 3.65
CA PHE A 36 21.07 0.79 2.65
C PHE A 36 22.22 1.05 1.69
N HIS A 37 23.19 0.13 1.67
CA HIS A 37 24.34 0.11 0.77
C HIS A 37 24.03 -0.79 -0.42
N LEU A 38 23.69 -0.17 -1.54
CA LEU A 38 23.09 -0.81 -2.72
C LEU A 38 23.88 -0.49 -3.99
N HIS A 39 23.33 -0.93 -5.11
CA HIS A 39 23.87 -0.77 -6.45
C HIS A 39 22.90 0.07 -7.30
N LYS A 40 23.40 1.05 -8.05
CA LYS A 40 22.60 2.01 -8.82
C LYS A 40 21.76 1.30 -9.87
N PHE A 41 22.36 0.39 -10.64
CA PHE A 41 21.72 -0.23 -11.81
C PHE A 41 20.38 -0.90 -11.49
N PRO A 42 20.27 -1.82 -10.49
CA PRO A 42 18.99 -2.40 -10.09
C PRO A 42 17.92 -1.36 -9.77
N LEU A 43 18.26 -0.32 -8.99
CA LEU A 43 17.32 0.71 -8.56
C LEU A 43 16.87 1.62 -9.70
N VAL A 44 17.82 2.18 -10.46
CA VAL A 44 17.57 3.08 -11.60
C VAL A 44 16.74 2.39 -12.68
N SER A 45 16.97 1.09 -12.90
CA SER A 45 16.21 0.31 -13.89
C SER A 45 14.73 0.13 -13.56
N LYS A 46 14.32 0.36 -12.30
CA LYS A 46 12.96 0.07 -11.80
C LYS A 46 12.24 1.28 -11.19
N SER A 47 12.90 2.43 -11.05
CA SER A 47 12.37 3.58 -10.33
C SER A 47 12.76 4.89 -11.00
N GLY A 48 11.75 5.68 -11.36
CA GLY A 48 11.94 7.02 -11.90
C GLY A 48 12.64 7.98 -10.94
N LYS A 49 12.35 7.88 -9.64
CA LYS A 49 12.99 8.70 -8.62
C LYS A 49 14.50 8.45 -8.52
N PHE A 50 14.93 7.18 -8.57
CA PHE A 50 16.35 6.85 -8.59
C PHE A 50 17.00 7.20 -9.93
N ALA A 51 16.30 7.04 -11.05
CA ALA A 51 16.80 7.44 -12.36
C ALA A 51 17.10 8.94 -12.44
N LYS A 52 16.14 9.79 -12.02
CA LYS A 52 16.29 11.25 -11.97
C LYS A 52 17.48 11.66 -11.09
N ALA A 53 17.55 11.14 -9.87
CA ALA A 53 18.65 11.47 -8.96
C ALA A 53 20.02 10.99 -9.47
N ASN A 54 20.06 9.86 -10.19
CA ASN A 54 21.29 9.39 -10.83
C ASN A 54 21.74 10.34 -11.94
N ASP A 55 20.82 10.86 -12.75
CA ASP A 55 21.14 11.83 -13.81
C ASP A 55 21.62 13.16 -13.24
N GLU A 56 20.97 13.70 -12.21
CA GLU A 56 21.41 14.92 -11.50
C GLU A 56 22.80 14.75 -10.86
N SER A 57 23.15 13.53 -10.43
CA SER A 57 24.44 13.28 -9.79
C SER A 57 25.63 13.27 -10.75
N LYS A 58 25.39 13.01 -12.05
CA LYS A 58 26.46 12.96 -13.07
C LYS A 58 27.16 14.30 -13.24
N ASP A 59 26.47 15.40 -12.93
CA ASP A 59 27.02 16.75 -13.01
C ASP A 59 27.98 17.10 -11.86
N THR A 60 28.09 16.23 -10.84
CA THR A 60 28.82 16.54 -9.60
C THR A 60 30.07 15.69 -9.34
N ASP A 61 30.50 14.86 -10.31
CA ASP A 61 31.70 13.99 -10.25
C ASP A 61 31.79 13.05 -9.02
N LYS A 62 30.67 12.82 -8.31
CA LYS A 62 30.64 11.95 -7.12
C LYS A 62 30.63 10.47 -7.52
N LYS A 63 31.67 9.74 -7.08
CA LYS A 63 31.77 8.27 -7.28
C LYS A 63 30.59 7.48 -6.68
N THR A 64 30.07 7.90 -5.53
CA THR A 64 28.96 7.22 -4.83
C THR A 64 27.80 8.18 -4.64
N LEU A 65 26.60 7.76 -5.08
CA LEU A 65 25.37 8.53 -4.89
C LEU A 65 24.87 8.35 -3.45
N LYS A 66 24.55 9.45 -2.78
CA LYS A 66 23.95 9.43 -1.45
C LYS A 66 22.58 10.07 -1.51
N MET A 67 21.58 9.36 -1.02
CA MET A 67 20.19 9.82 -1.02
C MET A 67 19.60 9.66 0.38
N VAL A 68 18.85 10.67 0.83
CA VAL A 68 18.00 10.57 2.02
C VAL A 68 16.56 10.57 1.53
N LEU A 69 15.78 9.56 1.91
CA LEU A 69 14.35 9.52 1.60
C LEU A 69 13.59 9.92 2.87
N GLU A 70 13.19 11.19 2.91
CA GLU A 70 12.39 11.74 4.00
C GLU A 70 10.94 11.26 3.89
N GLU A 71 10.35 10.97 5.05
CA GLU A 71 8.95 10.51 5.21
C GLU A 71 8.60 9.35 4.27
N PHE A 72 9.51 8.37 4.17
CA PHE A 72 9.33 7.23 3.28
C PHE A 72 8.12 6.37 3.71
N PRO A 73 7.13 6.11 2.83
CA PRO A 73 5.94 5.38 3.20
C PRO A 73 6.25 3.96 3.71
N GLY A 74 5.85 3.68 4.95
CA GLY A 74 6.03 2.38 5.58
C GLY A 74 7.46 2.09 6.05
N GLY A 75 8.31 3.12 6.07
CA GLY A 75 9.63 3.08 6.67
C GLY A 75 10.64 2.13 5.98
N PRO A 76 11.77 1.85 6.67
CA PRO A 76 12.87 1.06 6.12
C PRO A 76 12.49 -0.36 5.70
N ASP A 77 11.56 -1.00 6.42
CA ASP A 77 11.14 -2.37 6.11
C ASP A 77 10.37 -2.44 4.78
N THR A 78 9.53 -1.45 4.50
CA THR A 78 8.84 -1.34 3.20
C THR A 78 9.83 -1.02 2.08
N PHE A 79 10.82 -0.16 2.34
CA PHE A 79 11.89 0.11 1.38
C PHE A 79 12.69 -1.15 1.05
N LEU A 80 12.98 -2.01 2.03
CA LEU A 80 13.67 -3.27 1.78
C LEU A 80 12.89 -4.18 0.81
N ILE A 81 11.55 -4.19 0.88
CA ILE A 81 10.70 -4.91 -0.09
C ILE A 81 10.88 -4.32 -1.49
N ALA A 82 10.81 -3.00 -1.62
CA ALA A 82 10.99 -2.31 -2.90
C ALA A 82 12.41 -2.53 -3.47
N ALA A 83 13.44 -2.42 -2.63
CA ALA A 83 14.81 -2.68 -3.02
C ALA A 83 14.99 -4.13 -3.50
N LYS A 84 14.50 -5.12 -2.74
CA LYS A 84 14.52 -6.54 -3.18
C LYS A 84 13.85 -6.72 -4.54
N PHE A 85 12.70 -6.09 -4.77
CA PHE A 85 12.03 -6.11 -6.08
C PHE A 85 12.95 -5.58 -7.19
N CYS A 86 13.65 -4.46 -6.97
CA CYS A 86 14.60 -3.91 -7.94
C CYS A 86 15.73 -4.87 -8.30
N TYR A 87 16.14 -5.73 -7.36
CA TYR A 87 17.14 -6.78 -7.59
C TYR A 87 16.57 -8.06 -8.21
N GLY A 88 15.31 -8.05 -8.63
CA GLY A 88 14.64 -9.20 -9.26
C GLY A 88 14.16 -10.25 -8.27
N TYR A 89 14.17 -9.98 -6.96
CA TYR A 89 13.57 -10.90 -5.99
C TYR A 89 12.06 -10.93 -6.16
N ARG A 90 11.49 -12.13 -6.00
CA ARG A 90 10.05 -12.27 -5.84
C ARG A 90 9.64 -11.66 -4.50
N VAL A 91 8.84 -10.59 -4.56
CA VAL A 91 8.20 -10.00 -3.39
C VAL A 91 6.84 -10.65 -3.15
N GLU A 92 6.53 -10.89 -1.88
CA GLU A 92 5.25 -11.43 -1.45
C GLU A 92 4.36 -10.29 -0.94
N LEU A 93 3.27 -10.06 -1.66
CA LEU A 93 2.24 -9.10 -1.27
C LEU A 93 1.21 -9.80 -0.41
N THR A 94 0.79 -9.13 0.65
CA THR A 94 -0.21 -9.59 1.60
C THR A 94 -1.11 -8.43 1.97
N ALA A 95 -2.28 -8.72 2.57
CA ALA A 95 -3.14 -7.66 3.10
C ALA A 95 -2.41 -6.75 4.11
N ARG A 96 -1.39 -7.26 4.84
CA ARG A 96 -0.63 -6.49 5.83
C ARG A 96 0.32 -5.47 5.23
N ASN A 97 0.84 -5.71 4.03
CA ASN A 97 1.90 -4.87 3.46
C ASN A 97 1.49 -4.16 2.16
N VAL A 98 0.42 -4.58 1.48
CA VAL A 98 0.10 -4.09 0.13
C VAL A 98 -0.10 -2.58 0.09
N VAL A 99 -0.75 -1.99 1.11
CA VAL A 99 -1.01 -0.54 1.13
C VAL A 99 0.29 0.25 1.25
N SER A 100 1.16 -0.13 2.19
CA SER A 100 2.47 0.48 2.39
C SER A 100 3.38 0.29 1.18
N VAL A 101 3.40 -0.91 0.60
CA VAL A 101 4.17 -1.20 -0.63
C VAL A 101 3.66 -0.38 -1.82
N HIS A 102 2.35 -0.23 -1.98
CA HIS A 102 1.78 0.59 -3.06
C HIS A 102 2.15 2.07 -2.88
N CYS A 103 2.02 2.59 -1.65
CA CYS A 103 2.44 3.95 -1.30
C CYS A 103 3.93 4.19 -1.56
N ALA A 104 4.79 3.22 -1.19
CA ALA A 104 6.23 3.28 -1.42
C ALA A 104 6.58 3.20 -2.92
N ALA A 105 5.91 2.32 -3.68
CA ALA A 105 6.10 2.19 -5.12
C ALA A 105 5.69 3.47 -5.86
N GLU A 106 4.62 4.13 -5.43
CA GLU A 106 4.20 5.43 -5.96
C GLU A 106 5.23 6.52 -5.62
N TYR A 107 5.71 6.59 -4.37
CA TYR A 107 6.76 7.53 -3.97
C TYR A 107 8.07 7.38 -4.74
N LEU A 108 8.44 6.14 -5.06
CA LEU A 108 9.64 5.81 -5.83
C LEU A 108 9.42 5.89 -7.34
N GLU A 109 8.20 6.18 -7.80
CA GLU A 109 7.85 6.21 -9.22
C GLU A 109 8.20 4.87 -9.92
N MET A 110 7.84 3.75 -9.29
CA MET A 110 8.07 2.40 -9.81
C MET A 110 6.97 1.98 -10.78
N THR A 111 6.83 2.73 -11.88
CA THR A 111 5.80 2.57 -12.91
C THR A 111 6.22 1.58 -13.99
N ASP A 112 5.27 1.15 -14.83
CA ASP A 112 5.56 0.24 -15.94
C ASP A 112 6.46 0.86 -17.03
N GLU A 113 6.69 2.18 -17.01
CA GLU A 113 7.70 2.85 -17.84
C GLU A 113 9.12 2.34 -17.54
N PHE A 114 9.35 1.89 -16.30
CA PHE A 114 10.61 1.28 -15.84
C PHE A 114 10.55 -0.27 -15.86
N GLY A 115 9.64 -0.82 -16.67
CA GLY A 115 9.55 -2.24 -16.97
C GLY A 115 8.20 -2.83 -16.62
N GLU A 116 7.69 -3.68 -17.51
CA GLU A 116 6.37 -4.30 -17.40
C GLU A 116 6.15 -5.03 -16.06
N GLY A 117 4.98 -4.80 -15.46
CA GLY A 117 4.60 -5.42 -14.19
C GLY A 117 5.46 -4.92 -13.02
N ASN A 118 5.81 -3.62 -13.04
CA ASN A 118 6.58 -3.00 -11.97
C ASN A 118 5.80 -2.99 -10.64
N LEU A 119 6.46 -2.60 -9.56
CA LEU A 119 5.91 -2.74 -8.21
C LEU A 119 4.59 -1.96 -8.02
N LEU A 120 4.43 -0.81 -8.67
CA LEU A 120 3.20 -0.02 -8.58
C LEU A 120 2.01 -0.78 -9.18
N SER A 121 2.11 -1.22 -10.44
CA SER A 121 1.04 -1.97 -11.12
C SER A 121 0.79 -3.32 -10.46
N LYS A 122 1.85 -3.99 -9.99
CA LYS A 122 1.76 -5.27 -9.28
C LYS A 122 1.04 -5.17 -7.94
N SER A 123 1.37 -4.14 -7.15
CA SER A 123 0.68 -3.89 -5.87
C SER A 123 -0.76 -3.46 -6.08
N GLU A 124 -1.03 -2.65 -7.09
CA GLU A 124 -2.40 -2.26 -7.45
C GLU A 124 -3.26 -3.46 -7.84
N SER A 125 -2.72 -4.34 -8.68
CA SER A 125 -3.43 -5.54 -9.15
C SER A 125 -3.74 -6.48 -7.98
N PHE A 126 -2.79 -6.70 -7.07
CA PHE A 126 -3.02 -7.50 -5.86
C PHE A 126 -4.10 -6.85 -4.97
N PHE A 127 -4.04 -5.54 -4.77
CA PHE A 127 -5.03 -4.82 -3.96
C PHE A 127 -6.45 -5.02 -4.51
N HIS A 128 -6.66 -4.84 -5.81
CA HIS A 128 -7.99 -4.97 -6.42
C HIS A 128 -8.48 -6.43 -6.54
N ARG A 129 -7.59 -7.37 -6.84
CA ARG A 129 -7.97 -8.78 -7.12
C ARG A 129 -8.05 -9.63 -5.86
N ASN A 130 -7.29 -9.29 -4.82
CA ASN A 130 -7.20 -10.07 -3.60
C ASN A 130 -7.82 -9.30 -2.44
N THR A 131 -7.26 -8.14 -2.09
CA THR A 131 -7.66 -7.39 -0.89
C THR A 131 -9.11 -6.92 -0.95
N LEU A 132 -9.53 -6.22 -2.01
CA LEU A 132 -10.88 -5.69 -2.15
C LEU A 132 -11.98 -6.76 -2.36
N ARG A 133 -11.59 -8.03 -2.49
CA ARG A 133 -12.51 -9.17 -2.68
C ARG A 133 -12.72 -9.98 -1.40
N ASN A 134 -12.04 -9.63 -0.31
CA ASN A 134 -12.08 -10.36 0.94
C ASN A 134 -12.17 -9.38 2.12
N TRP A 135 -13.28 -9.42 2.85
CA TRP A 135 -13.53 -8.48 3.95
C TRP A 135 -12.47 -8.55 5.06
N LYS A 136 -11.93 -9.75 5.36
CA LYS A 136 -10.86 -9.92 6.36
C LYS A 136 -9.57 -9.23 5.90
N ASP A 137 -9.26 -9.35 4.61
CA ASP A 137 -8.10 -8.71 4.01
C ASP A 137 -8.29 -7.18 3.94
N CYS A 138 -9.49 -6.68 3.65
CA CYS A 138 -9.79 -5.24 3.74
C CYS A 138 -9.56 -4.70 5.14
N ILE A 139 -10.09 -5.35 6.18
CA ILE A 139 -9.88 -4.92 7.57
C ILE A 139 -8.39 -4.94 7.92
N LEU A 140 -7.71 -6.03 7.57
CA LEU A 140 -6.29 -6.18 7.88
C LEU A 140 -5.43 -5.14 7.15
N ALA A 141 -5.78 -4.81 5.91
CA ALA A 141 -5.12 -3.75 5.14
C ALA A 141 -5.32 -2.38 5.80
N LEU A 142 -6.56 -2.04 6.19
CA LEU A 142 -6.86 -0.79 6.90
C LEU A 142 -6.07 -0.69 8.21
N GLN A 143 -6.07 -1.75 9.03
CA GLN A 143 -5.32 -1.80 10.30
C GLN A 143 -3.81 -1.63 10.09
N SER A 144 -3.26 -2.19 9.01
CA SER A 144 -1.82 -2.14 8.73
C SER A 144 -1.39 -0.85 8.03
N SER A 145 -2.33 0.05 7.71
CA SER A 145 -2.06 1.28 6.97
C SER A 145 -1.70 2.49 7.84
N GLU A 146 -1.71 2.34 9.17
CA GLU A 146 -1.54 3.46 10.11
C GLU A 146 -0.32 4.35 9.79
N SER A 147 0.83 3.73 9.52
CA SER A 147 2.09 4.42 9.20
C SER A 147 2.11 5.14 7.85
N VAL A 148 1.11 4.90 6.99
CA VAL A 148 1.02 5.48 5.63
C VAL A 148 -0.31 6.17 5.36
N LEU A 149 -1.15 6.36 6.39
CA LEU A 149 -2.52 6.86 6.27
C LEU A 149 -2.65 8.11 5.38
N PRO A 150 -1.88 9.20 5.60
CA PRO A 150 -2.04 10.42 4.81
C PRO A 150 -1.85 10.18 3.30
N ARG A 151 -0.92 9.30 2.94
CA ARG A 151 -0.66 8.96 1.54
C ARG A 151 -1.67 7.95 0.99
N ALA A 152 -2.04 6.96 1.79
CA ALA A 152 -3.02 5.96 1.42
C ALA A 152 -4.40 6.57 1.14
N GLU A 153 -4.78 7.60 1.89
CA GLU A 153 -5.99 8.40 1.64
C GLU A 153 -5.90 9.19 0.35
N LYS A 154 -4.78 9.88 0.11
CA LYS A 154 -4.53 10.60 -1.15
C LYS A 154 -4.65 9.68 -2.37
N LEU A 155 -4.16 8.45 -2.25
CA LEU A 155 -4.25 7.40 -3.29
C LEU A 155 -5.58 6.64 -3.30
N GLN A 156 -6.55 7.03 -2.46
CA GLN A 156 -7.88 6.43 -2.35
C GLN A 156 -7.88 4.94 -1.98
N LEU A 157 -6.80 4.42 -1.40
CA LEU A 157 -6.70 3.02 -0.98
C LEU A 157 -7.64 2.75 0.21
N VAL A 158 -7.63 3.65 1.19
CA VAL A 158 -8.53 3.58 2.36
C VAL A 158 -9.99 3.62 1.93
N GLY A 159 -10.36 4.58 1.08
CA GLY A 159 -11.72 4.72 0.55
C GLY A 159 -12.18 3.49 -0.24
N LYS A 160 -11.32 2.91 -1.08
CA LYS A 160 -11.62 1.67 -1.81
C LYS A 160 -11.88 0.50 -0.86
N CYS A 161 -11.08 0.33 0.20
CA CYS A 161 -11.30 -0.69 1.22
C CYS A 161 -12.65 -0.51 1.93
N LEU A 162 -12.97 0.72 2.36
CA LEU A 162 -14.24 1.02 3.04
C LEU A 162 -15.44 0.78 2.12
N ASN A 163 -15.36 1.19 0.86
CA ASN A 163 -16.42 0.94 -0.12
C ASN A 163 -16.61 -0.56 -0.37
N ALA A 164 -15.52 -1.31 -0.52
CA ALA A 164 -15.59 -2.76 -0.71
C ALA A 164 -16.19 -3.46 0.51
N LEU A 165 -15.81 -3.05 1.74
CA LEU A 165 -16.41 -3.56 2.98
C LEU A 165 -17.90 -3.27 3.03
N SER A 166 -18.30 -2.02 2.77
CA SER A 166 -19.70 -1.61 2.73
C SER A 166 -20.51 -2.45 1.75
N MET A 167 -19.99 -2.66 0.53
CA MET A 167 -20.64 -3.53 -0.44
C MET A 167 -20.79 -4.97 0.06
N MET A 168 -19.72 -5.57 0.59
CA MET A 168 -19.74 -6.95 1.10
C MET A 168 -20.73 -7.12 2.26
N VAL A 169 -20.75 -6.18 3.21
CA VAL A 169 -21.71 -6.18 4.33
C VAL A 169 -23.15 -6.10 3.83
N CYS A 170 -23.43 -5.22 2.87
CA CYS A 170 -24.78 -5.04 2.34
C CYS A 170 -25.26 -6.22 1.49
N THR A 171 -24.35 -6.93 0.80
CA THR A 171 -24.73 -8.05 -0.08
C THR A 171 -24.82 -9.39 0.63
N ASP A 172 -23.97 -9.62 1.63
CA ASP A 172 -23.97 -10.87 2.39
C ASP A 172 -23.47 -10.65 3.83
N PRO A 173 -24.38 -10.25 4.74
CA PRO A 173 -24.05 -10.05 6.15
C PRO A 173 -23.50 -11.30 6.85
N SER A 174 -23.79 -12.50 6.33
CA SER A 174 -23.36 -13.77 6.94
C SER A 174 -21.84 -13.95 6.92
N LEU A 175 -21.12 -13.23 6.04
CA LEU A 175 -19.67 -13.26 5.93
C LEU A 175 -18.95 -12.77 7.20
N PHE A 176 -19.60 -11.96 8.04
CA PHE A 176 -18.99 -11.26 9.16
C PHE A 176 -19.16 -11.96 10.52
N GLY A 177 -19.97 -13.02 10.57
CA GLY A 177 -20.27 -13.75 11.80
C GLY A 177 -21.20 -13.00 12.77
N TRP A 178 -21.61 -13.69 13.84
CA TRP A 178 -22.37 -13.13 14.95
C TRP A 178 -21.44 -12.22 15.79
N PRO A 179 -21.79 -10.97 16.15
CA PRO A 179 -23.13 -10.40 16.39
C PRO A 179 -23.64 -9.41 15.32
N MET A 180 -22.97 -9.29 14.17
CA MET A 180 -23.33 -8.28 13.15
C MET A 180 -24.72 -8.52 12.54
N MET A 181 -25.17 -9.78 12.49
CA MET A 181 -26.53 -10.17 12.11
C MET A 181 -27.63 -9.57 13.02
N MET A 182 -27.37 -9.43 14.33
CA MET A 182 -28.37 -8.86 15.25
C MET A 182 -28.62 -7.38 14.97
N TYR A 183 -27.58 -6.58 14.68
CA TYR A 183 -27.78 -5.16 14.39
C TYR A 183 -28.60 -4.92 13.10
N TRP A 184 -28.56 -5.86 12.14
CA TRP A 184 -29.39 -5.80 10.94
C TRP A 184 -30.84 -6.22 11.21
N GLU A 185 -31.06 -7.29 11.97
CA GLU A 185 -32.42 -7.75 12.34
C GLU A 185 -33.14 -6.78 13.28
N PHE A 186 -32.41 -6.01 14.09
CA PHE A 186 -32.98 -5.00 15.00
C PHE A 186 -32.96 -3.57 14.45
N SER A 187 -32.46 -3.35 13.23
CA SER A 187 -32.63 -2.09 12.52
C SER A 187 -34.06 -2.02 11.99
N GLU A 188 -35.03 -1.69 12.85
CA GLU A 188 -36.31 -1.16 12.42
C GLU A 188 -36.02 0.02 11.47
N PRO A 189 -36.41 -0.06 10.19
CA PRO A 189 -36.03 0.99 9.27
C PRO A 189 -36.73 2.29 9.67
N TRP A 190 -35.98 3.39 9.75
CA TRP A 190 -36.48 4.72 10.12
C TRP A 190 -37.74 5.17 9.33
N TRP A 191 -37.97 4.61 8.13
CA TRP A 191 -39.17 4.88 7.34
C TRP A 191 -40.45 4.28 7.91
N LYS A 192 -40.40 3.25 8.78
CA LYS A 192 -41.57 2.75 9.49
C LYS A 192 -42.09 3.76 10.51
N HIS A 193 -41.20 4.43 11.25
CA HIS A 193 -41.60 5.54 12.12
C HIS A 193 -42.18 6.72 11.32
N SER A 194 -41.69 6.96 10.11
CA SER A 194 -42.19 8.05 9.26
C SER A 194 -43.63 7.85 8.76
N LEU A 195 -44.14 6.60 8.73
CA LEU A 195 -45.53 6.29 8.37
C LEU A 195 -46.51 6.43 9.57
N GLU A 196 -46.04 6.23 10.80
CA GLU A 196 -46.84 6.47 12.01
C GLU A 196 -47.08 7.97 12.24
N TRP A 197 -46.09 8.82 11.97
CA TRP A 197 -46.26 10.28 12.04
C TRP A 197 -47.22 10.81 10.97
N HIS A 198 -47.29 10.20 9.79
CA HIS A 198 -48.20 10.62 8.73
C HIS A 198 -49.68 10.25 9.00
N GLN A 199 -49.95 9.19 9.76
CA GLN A 199 -51.31 8.85 10.19
C GLN A 199 -51.78 9.71 11.37
N HIS A 200 -50.89 10.07 12.30
CA HIS A 200 -51.23 10.95 13.43
C HIS A 200 -51.58 12.38 12.98
N TRP A 201 -50.85 12.93 11.99
CA TRP A 201 -51.15 14.26 11.43
C TRP A 201 -52.45 14.32 10.61
N CYS A 202 -52.92 13.18 10.08
CA CYS A 202 -54.18 13.12 9.33
C CYS A 202 -55.42 13.05 10.24
N GLN A 203 -55.29 12.61 11.50
CA GLN A 203 -56.40 12.54 12.46
C GLN A 203 -56.58 13.83 13.28
N ASP A 204 -55.53 14.62 13.48
CA ASP A 204 -55.62 15.89 14.23
C ASP A 204 -56.16 17.08 13.42
N SER A 205 -56.35 16.94 12.11
CA SER A 205 -56.83 18.01 11.22
C SER A 205 -58.35 18.00 10.95
N GLU A 206 -59.11 17.02 11.46
CA GLU A 206 -60.58 16.95 11.34
C GLU A 206 -61.35 17.48 12.57
N LEU A 207 -60.68 18.05 13.58
CA LEU A 207 -61.33 18.60 14.80
C LEU A 207 -61.16 20.12 15.01
N ARG A 208 -60.90 20.88 13.94
CA ARG A 208 -61.02 22.35 13.95
C ARG A 208 -61.73 22.89 12.71
N ILE A 209 -63.04 22.67 12.62
CA ILE A 209 -64.02 23.59 12.04
C ILE A 209 -65.24 23.58 12.96
#